data_AF-A0A9C6U3B9-F1
#
_entry.id   AF-A0A9C6U3B9-F1
#
_cell.length_a   1.000
_cell.length_b   1.000
_cell.length_c   1.000
_cell.angle_alpha   90.00
_cell.angle_beta   90.00
_cell.angle_gamma   90.00
#
_symmetry.space_group_name_H-M   'P 1'
#
loop_
_entity.id
_entity.type
_entity.pdbx_description
1 polymer ?
#
loop_
_entity_poly.entity_id
_entity_poly.type
_entity_poly.pdbx_seq_one_letter_code
_entity_poly.pdbx_strand_id
1 'polypeptide(L)'
;MESRWTLVALTAAAIMVLLVTVVPTASGLKCFQCGFYTDGVGSITPCINHTVELHLKECPKEKSKSCLKYVSEGITVLACSDDCVEKESSWGGYHYCCKTDACNSASARDVVPALLASVGVLWGWRMLF
;
A
#
# COMPACT_ATOMS: atom_id res chain seq x y z
N MET A 1 25.12 -20.16 -46.43
CA MET A 1 25.68 -19.21 -45.44
C MET A 1 24.60 -18.31 -44.85
N GLU A 2 23.56 -17.91 -45.62
CA GLU A 2 22.37 -17.19 -45.11
C GLU A 2 21.70 -17.79 -43.86
N SER A 3 21.49 -19.11 -43.81
CA SER A 3 20.72 -19.77 -42.73
C SER A 3 21.34 -19.64 -41.33
N ARG A 4 22.64 -19.38 -41.28
CA ARG A 4 23.38 -19.21 -40.02
C ARG A 4 23.20 -17.81 -39.44
N TRP A 5 23.05 -16.81 -40.28
CA TRP A 5 22.82 -15.42 -39.87
C TRP A 5 21.37 -15.18 -39.43
N THR A 6 20.42 -15.83 -40.11
CA THR A 6 18.99 -15.77 -39.71
C THR A 6 18.76 -16.43 -38.35
N LEU A 7 19.41 -17.57 -38.06
CA LEU A 7 19.32 -18.22 -36.76
C LEU A 7 19.90 -17.36 -35.63
N VAL A 8 21.04 -16.71 -35.87
CA VAL A 8 21.69 -15.81 -34.91
C VAL A 8 20.85 -14.56 -34.65
N ALA A 9 20.21 -14.01 -35.69
CA ALA A 9 19.30 -12.87 -35.52
C ALA A 9 18.05 -13.24 -34.71
N LEU A 10 17.47 -14.41 -34.96
CA LEU A 10 16.30 -14.90 -34.23
C LEU A 10 16.60 -15.22 -32.77
N THR A 11 17.75 -15.84 -32.47
CA THR A 11 18.15 -16.11 -31.08
C THR A 11 18.46 -14.82 -30.32
N ALA A 12 19.15 -13.86 -30.95
CA ALA A 12 19.40 -12.55 -30.36
C ALA A 12 18.10 -11.78 -30.07
N ALA A 13 17.14 -11.80 -31.00
CA ALA A 13 15.83 -11.19 -30.80
C ALA A 13 15.05 -11.85 -29.67
N ALA A 14 15.06 -13.18 -29.59
CA ALA A 14 14.40 -13.93 -28.52
C ALA A 14 14.99 -13.61 -27.13
N ILE A 15 16.32 -13.50 -27.02
CA ILE A 15 17.02 -13.12 -25.78
C ILE A 15 16.64 -11.68 -25.37
N MET A 16 16.61 -10.75 -26.31
CA MET A 16 16.22 -9.36 -26.03
C MET A 16 14.77 -9.26 -25.54
N VAL A 17 13.84 -10.01 -26.14
CA VAL A 17 12.44 -10.06 -25.68
C VAL A 17 12.34 -10.66 -24.27
N LEU A 18 13.10 -11.72 -23.98
CA LEU A 18 13.15 -12.33 -22.65
C LEU A 18 13.69 -11.37 -21.58
N LEU A 19 14.72 -10.57 -21.92
CA LEU A 19 15.30 -9.60 -21.00
C LEU A 19 14.35 -8.44 -20.69
N VAL A 20 13.52 -8.02 -21.65
CA VAL A 20 12.56 -6.91 -21.47
C VAL A 20 11.33 -7.34 -20.65
N THR A 21 10.86 -8.59 -20.79
CA THR A 21 9.67 -9.07 -20.06
C THR A 21 9.94 -9.45 -18.61
N VAL A 22 11.20 -9.71 -18.25
CA VAL A 22 11.60 -10.15 -16.91
C VAL A 22 12.11 -9.00 -16.04
N VAL A 23 11.95 -7.73 -16.44
CA VAL A 23 12.27 -6.61 -15.55
C VAL A 23 11.11 -6.45 -14.55
N PRO A 24 11.24 -6.88 -13.28
CA PRO A 24 10.28 -6.48 -12.27
C PRO A 24 10.37 -4.96 -12.17
N THR A 25 9.29 -4.27 -12.49
CA THR A 25 9.13 -2.88 -12.11
C THR A 25 9.15 -2.86 -10.58
N ALA A 26 10.30 -2.47 -10.00
CA ALA A 26 10.45 -2.28 -8.56
C ALA A 26 9.67 -1.03 -8.16
N SER A 27 8.34 -1.13 -8.17
CA SER A 27 7.44 -0.11 -7.67
C SER A 27 7.57 -0.07 -6.15
N GLY A 28 8.02 1.06 -5.60
CA GLY A 28 8.05 1.26 -4.16
C GLY A 28 6.63 1.35 -3.59
N LEU A 29 6.43 0.84 -2.38
CA LEU A 29 5.16 0.95 -1.64
C LEU A 29 4.76 2.42 -1.51
N LYS A 30 3.51 2.76 -1.83
CA LYS A 30 2.95 4.12 -1.70
C LYS A 30 1.96 4.16 -0.55
N CYS A 31 2.21 5.03 0.42
CA CYS A 31 1.31 5.22 1.57
C CYS A 31 0.87 6.68 1.66
N PHE A 32 -0.26 6.92 2.31
CA PHE A 32 -0.59 8.28 2.74
C PHE A 32 0.35 8.70 3.86
N GLN A 33 0.92 9.90 3.74
CA GLN A 33 1.91 10.43 4.68
C GLN A 33 1.49 11.79 5.20
N CYS A 34 0.90 11.87 6.40
CA CYS A 34 0.48 13.13 7.01
C CYS A 34 0.64 13.08 8.52
N GLY A 35 0.80 14.28 9.10
CA GLY A 35 1.06 14.42 10.53
C GLY A 35 2.44 13.93 10.94
N PHE A 36 2.71 14.01 12.23
CA PHE A 36 3.93 13.51 12.84
C PHE A 36 3.64 13.04 14.26
N TYR A 37 4.14 11.86 14.60
CA TYR A 37 4.05 11.28 15.94
C TYR A 37 5.44 10.85 16.40
N THR A 38 5.78 11.22 17.62
CA THR A 38 6.95 10.72 18.35
C THR A 38 6.47 9.94 19.55
N ASP A 39 7.05 8.77 19.80
CA ASP A 39 6.69 7.85 20.89
C ASP A 39 7.16 8.35 22.29
N GLY A 40 7.14 9.67 22.53
CA GLY A 40 7.64 10.35 23.73
C GLY A 40 6.93 11.69 24.02
N VAL A 41 7.51 12.56 24.85
CA VAL A 41 7.01 13.92 25.20
C VAL A 41 7.14 14.94 24.05
N GLY A 42 6.74 14.55 22.86
CA GLY A 42 6.71 15.41 21.68
C GLY A 42 5.29 15.85 21.33
N SER A 43 5.18 16.93 20.56
CA SER A 43 3.91 17.39 20.02
C SER A 43 3.47 16.46 18.89
N ILE A 44 2.25 15.93 18.98
CA ILE A 44 1.63 15.18 17.89
C ILE A 44 0.98 16.17 16.94
N THR A 45 1.37 16.14 15.67
CA THR A 45 0.71 16.95 14.63
C THR A 45 -0.32 16.09 13.91
N PRO A 46 -1.63 16.34 14.06
CA PRO A 46 -2.66 15.54 13.42
C PRO A 46 -2.71 15.77 11.91
N CYS A 47 -3.15 14.75 11.17
CA CYS A 47 -3.63 14.92 9.81
C CYS A 47 -4.93 15.74 9.83
N ILE A 48 -4.99 16.80 9.03
CA ILE A 48 -6.24 17.52 8.74
C ILE A 48 -6.93 16.87 7.54
N ASN A 49 -8.25 16.63 7.63
CA ASN A 49 -9.04 15.87 6.65
C ASN A 49 -8.79 16.26 5.17
N HIS A 50 -8.57 17.55 4.89
CA HIS A 50 -8.33 18.06 3.54
C HIS A 50 -6.92 17.74 2.97
N THR A 51 -5.99 17.28 3.80
CA THR A 51 -4.60 16.98 3.38
C THR A 51 -4.34 15.50 3.12
N VAL A 52 -5.25 14.62 3.53
CA VAL A 52 -5.04 13.17 3.45
C VAL A 52 -4.89 12.72 1.99
N GLU A 53 -5.78 13.16 1.10
CA GLU A 53 -5.77 12.74 -0.31
C GLU A 53 -4.57 13.27 -1.11
N LEU A 54 -4.03 14.42 -0.69
CA LEU A 54 -2.90 15.09 -1.37
C LEU A 54 -1.54 14.45 -1.03
N HIS A 55 -1.50 13.46 -0.13
CA HIS A 55 -0.29 13.00 0.53
C HIS A 55 0.06 11.54 0.24
N LEU A 56 -0.52 10.95 -0.82
CA LEU A 56 -0.05 9.64 -1.31
C LEU A 56 1.35 9.80 -1.89
N LYS A 57 2.33 9.23 -1.20
CA LYS A 57 3.74 9.35 -1.55
C LYS A 57 4.42 7.99 -1.50
N GLU A 58 5.37 7.79 -2.40
CA GLU A 58 6.24 6.62 -2.36
C GLU A 58 7.04 6.63 -1.05
N CYS A 59 7.10 5.49 -0.40
CA CYS A 59 7.85 5.31 0.82
C CYS A 59 9.36 5.35 0.54
N PRO A 60 10.16 5.97 1.42
CA PRO A 60 11.61 5.79 1.39
C PRO A 60 11.97 4.31 1.48
N LYS A 61 13.04 3.88 0.80
CA LYS A 61 13.50 2.48 0.79
C LYS A 61 13.71 1.90 2.20
N GLU A 62 14.07 2.75 3.16
CA GLU A 62 14.27 2.37 4.56
C GLU A 62 12.95 2.08 5.30
N LYS A 63 11.82 2.64 4.85
CA LYS A 63 10.50 2.54 5.50
C LYS A 63 9.43 1.92 4.60
N SER A 64 9.82 1.18 3.55
CA SER A 64 8.91 0.69 2.52
C SER A 64 8.33 -0.71 2.79
N LYS A 65 8.34 -1.20 4.04
CA LYS A 65 7.78 -2.52 4.38
C LYS A 65 6.26 -2.48 4.60
N SER A 66 5.77 -1.41 5.24
CA SER A 66 4.37 -1.27 5.64
C SER A 66 3.92 0.19 5.69
N CYS A 67 2.64 0.44 5.46
CA CYS A 67 1.96 1.67 5.84
C CYS A 67 1.50 1.59 7.30
N LEU A 68 1.70 2.67 8.03
CA LEU A 68 1.25 2.89 9.41
C LEU A 68 0.06 3.86 9.42
N LYS A 69 -0.90 3.57 10.28
CA LYS A 69 -1.94 4.50 10.71
C LYS A 69 -2.01 4.51 12.23
N TYR A 70 -1.73 5.66 12.82
CA TYR A 70 -1.90 5.90 14.25
C TYR A 70 -3.20 6.65 14.49
N VAL A 71 -4.01 6.20 15.45
CA VAL A 71 -5.28 6.83 15.83
C VAL A 71 -5.33 6.99 17.34
N SER A 72 -5.62 8.19 17.82
CA SER A 72 -5.91 8.50 19.23
C SER A 72 -7.09 9.48 19.28
N GLU A 73 -7.53 9.91 20.47
CA GLU A 73 -8.70 10.78 20.63
C GLU A 73 -8.55 12.08 19.81
N GLY A 74 -9.27 12.15 18.68
CA GLY A 74 -9.26 13.31 17.79
C GLY A 74 -7.99 13.47 16.93
N ILE A 75 -7.04 12.53 16.99
CA ILE A 75 -5.76 12.60 16.27
C ILE A 75 -5.60 11.39 15.36
N THR A 76 -5.19 11.63 14.12
CA THR A 76 -4.79 10.58 13.18
C THR A 76 -3.47 10.98 12.54
N VAL A 77 -2.54 10.03 12.41
CA VAL A 77 -1.24 10.21 11.73
C VAL A 77 -1.04 9.04 10.77
N LEU A 78 -0.61 9.33 9.55
CA LEU A 78 -0.38 8.35 8.49
C LEU A 78 1.08 8.41 8.06
N ALA A 79 1.76 7.27 7.97
CA ALA A 79 3.19 7.25 7.63
C ALA A 79 3.60 5.94 6.95
N CYS A 80 4.83 5.92 6.42
CA CYS A 80 5.55 4.69 6.07
C CYS A 80 6.34 4.19 7.27
N SER A 81 6.39 2.88 7.48
CA SER A 81 7.18 2.26 8.55
C SER A 81 7.81 0.94 8.11
N ASP A 82 9.01 0.68 8.61
CA ASP A 82 9.70 -0.59 8.45
C ASP A 82 9.39 -1.56 9.61
N ASP A 83 9.28 -1.02 10.83
CA ASP A 83 9.00 -1.76 12.05
C ASP A 83 7.58 -1.42 12.57
N CYS A 84 6.58 -1.76 11.76
CA CYS A 84 5.17 -1.54 12.12
C CYS A 84 4.64 -2.76 12.88
N VAL A 85 4.31 -2.57 14.16
CA VAL A 85 3.62 -3.57 14.98
C VAL A 85 2.30 -2.98 15.46
N GLU A 86 1.21 -3.72 15.24
CA GLU A 86 -0.09 -3.34 15.75
C GLU A 86 -0.10 -3.45 17.27
N LYS A 87 -0.25 -2.32 17.94
CA LYS A 87 -0.22 -2.22 19.40
C LYS A 87 -1.01 -1.00 19.86
N GLU A 88 -1.42 -1.07 21.12
CA GLU A 88 -1.81 0.12 21.86
C GLU A 88 -0.55 0.86 22.32
N SER A 89 -0.47 2.14 22.03
CA SER A 89 0.57 3.04 22.52
C SER A 89 0.32 3.34 23.99
N SER A 90 1.39 3.63 24.73
CA SER A 90 1.34 3.96 26.17
C SER A 90 0.41 5.13 26.56
N TRP A 91 -0.13 5.85 25.58
CA TRP A 91 -0.92 7.07 25.73
C TRP A 91 -2.35 6.91 25.17
N GLY A 92 -2.85 5.69 25.01
CA GLY A 92 -4.23 5.42 24.57
C GLY A 92 -4.46 5.62 23.06
N GLY A 93 -3.41 5.46 22.24
CA GLY A 93 -3.53 5.42 20.78
C GLY A 93 -3.33 4.02 20.22
N TYR A 94 -3.79 3.75 19.01
CA TYR A 94 -3.63 2.45 18.33
C TYR A 94 -2.84 2.59 17.03
N HIS A 95 -1.92 1.65 16.81
CA HIS A 95 -1.15 1.50 15.59
C HIS A 95 -1.80 0.43 14.70
N TYR A 96 -2.12 0.77 13.45
CA TYR A 96 -2.60 -0.15 12.43
C TYR A 96 -1.59 -0.26 11.29
N CYS A 97 -1.36 -1.49 10.82
CA CYS A 97 -0.30 -1.79 9.85
C CYS A 97 -0.85 -2.53 8.63
N CYS A 98 -0.46 -2.11 7.42
CA CYS A 98 -0.88 -2.76 6.19
C CYS A 98 0.22 -2.65 5.11
N LYS A 99 0.19 -3.50 4.06
CA LYS A 99 1.33 -3.67 3.12
C LYS A 99 1.01 -3.39 1.65
N THR A 100 -0.19 -2.89 1.35
CA THR A 100 -0.60 -2.57 -0.02
C THR A 100 -0.61 -1.06 -0.23
N ASP A 101 -0.51 -0.62 -1.49
CA ASP A 101 -0.56 0.80 -1.80
C ASP A 101 -1.84 1.43 -1.26
N ALA A 102 -1.71 2.63 -0.67
CA ALA A 102 -2.80 3.44 -0.15
C ALA A 102 -3.67 2.77 0.94
N CYS A 103 -3.26 1.64 1.52
CA CYS A 103 -4.07 0.86 2.46
C CYS A 103 -4.38 1.59 3.78
N ASN A 104 -3.55 2.55 4.17
CA ASN A 104 -3.75 3.34 5.38
C ASN A 104 -4.77 4.48 5.21
N SER A 105 -5.45 4.56 4.07
CA SER A 105 -6.58 5.49 3.84
C SER A 105 -7.84 5.09 4.58
N ALA A 106 -8.11 3.79 4.72
CA ALA A 106 -9.38 3.28 5.21
C ALA A 106 -9.67 3.84 6.60
N SER A 107 -10.80 4.55 6.76
CA SER A 107 -11.31 4.86 8.08
C SER A 107 -11.92 3.57 8.66
N ALA A 108 -11.84 3.36 9.97
CA ALA A 108 -12.44 2.17 10.59
C ALA A 108 -13.96 2.04 10.32
N ARG A 109 -14.60 3.10 9.78
CA ARG A 109 -16.01 3.14 9.39
C ARG A 109 -16.30 2.56 7.99
N ASP A 110 -15.28 2.35 7.15
CA ASP A 110 -15.44 1.93 5.74
C ASP A 110 -15.41 0.40 5.53
N VAL A 111 -15.28 -0.39 6.60
CA VAL A 111 -15.21 -1.87 6.49
C VAL A 111 -16.60 -2.49 6.27
N VAL A 112 -17.68 -1.80 6.68
CA VAL A 112 -19.05 -2.33 6.63
C VAL A 112 -19.61 -2.49 5.20
N PRO A 113 -19.42 -1.55 4.25
CA PRO A 113 -19.99 -1.70 2.91
C PRO A 113 -19.28 -2.75 2.05
N ALA A 114 -17.97 -2.98 2.25
CA ALA A 114 -17.17 -3.88 1.42
C ALA A 114 -17.50 -5.36 1.67
N LEU A 115 -17.82 -5.74 2.92
CA LEU A 115 -18.23 -7.11 3.26
C LEU A 115 -19.66 -7.43 2.83
N LEU A 116 -20.54 -6.43 2.66
CA LEU A 116 -21.90 -6.64 2.18
C LEU A 116 -21.95 -6.84 0.65
N ALA A 117 -20.98 -6.30 -0.09
CA ALA A 117 -20.89 -6.45 -1.54
C ALA A 117 -20.60 -7.91 -1.97
N SER A 118 -19.87 -8.70 -1.16
CA SER A 118 -19.58 -10.10 -1.48
C SER A 118 -20.77 -11.05 -1.22
N VAL A 119 -21.68 -10.70 -0.31
CA VAL A 119 -22.89 -11.48 -0.06
C VAL A 119 -23.92 -11.28 -1.18
N GLY A 120 -24.06 -10.07 -1.71
CA GLY A 120 -25.00 -9.80 -2.82
C GLY A 120 -24.68 -10.58 -4.10
N VAL A 121 -23.40 -10.79 -4.42
CA VAL A 121 -22.97 -11.55 -5.61
C VAL A 121 -23.28 -13.05 -5.45
N LEU A 122 -23.12 -13.60 -4.25
CA LEU A 122 -23.40 -15.02 -3.98
C LEU A 122 -24.91 -15.35 -3.97
N TRP A 123 -25.75 -14.40 -3.57
CA TRP A 123 -27.21 -14.60 -3.56
C TRP A 123 -27.85 -14.34 -4.94
N GLY A 124 -27.24 -13.49 -5.77
CA GLY A 124 -27.67 -13.27 -7.15
C GLY A 124 -27.45 -14.47 -8.08
N TRP A 125 -26.39 -15.27 -7.86
CA TRP A 125 -26.09 -16.42 -8.71
C TRP A 125 -26.97 -17.66 -8.44
N ARG A 126 -27.61 -17.73 -7.26
CA ARG A 126 -28.44 -18.87 -6.84
C ARG A 126 -29.91 -18.78 -7.27
N MET A 127 -30.29 -17.69 -7.94
CA MET A 127 -31.67 -17.44 -8.42
C MET A 127 -31.81 -17.49 -9.95
N LEU A 128 -30.73 -17.72 -10.68
CA LEU A 128 -30.70 -17.73 -12.16
C LEU A 128 -30.32 -19.09 -12.77
N PHE A 129 -30.15 -20.14 -11.95
CA PHE A 129 -29.99 -21.54 -12.38
C PHE A 129 -30.75 -22.49 -11.45
#